data_AF-A0A0D9XHU5-F1
#
_entry.id   AF-A0A0D9XHU5-F1
#
_cell.length_a   1.000
_cell.length_b   1.000
_cell.length_c   1.000
_cell.angle_alpha   90.00
_cell.angle_beta   90.00
_cell.angle_gamma   90.00
#
_symmetry.space_group_name_H-M   'P 1'
#
loop_
_entity.id
_entity.type
_entity.pdbx_description
1 polymer ?
#
loop_
_entity_poly.entity_id
_entity_poly.type
_entity_poly.pdbx_seq_one_letter_code
_entity_poly.pdbx_strand_id
1 'polypeptide(L)'
;MWALGCIMGELLTGAPLFGGDMTAEELHDDLSKNLGDIIDELKFEVLPELSPAAGEVFSGLLAFDPEKRMTAAEALNHRWFTEEAKKSEFAD
;
A
#
# COMPACT_ATOMS: atom_id res chain seq x y z
N MET A 1 -1.74 6.94 -7.69
CA MET A 1 -2.13 6.25 -6.44
C MET A 1 -1.66 4.81 -6.43
N TRP A 2 -2.00 3.98 -7.43
CA TRP A 2 -1.47 2.61 -7.55
C TRP A 2 0.07 2.54 -7.42
N ALA A 3 0.79 3.32 -8.23
CA ALA A 3 2.25 3.39 -8.16
C ALA A 3 2.78 3.78 -6.77
N LEU A 4 2.05 4.60 -6.01
CA LEU A 4 2.44 4.95 -4.64
C LEU A 4 2.27 3.77 -3.69
N GLY A 5 1.23 2.94 -3.89
CA GLY A 5 1.09 1.66 -3.20
C GLY A 5 2.26 0.73 -3.50
N CYS A 6 2.68 0.61 -4.76
CA CYS A 6 3.86 -0.17 -5.13
C CYS A 6 5.13 0.33 -4.43
N ILE A 7 5.38 1.65 -4.46
CA ILE A 7 6.54 2.27 -3.78
C ILE A 7 6.50 2.01 -2.27
N MET A 8 5.34 2.20 -1.64
CA MET A 8 5.18 1.94 -0.21
C MET A 8 5.47 0.47 0.13
N GLY A 9 4.96 -0.46 -0.68
CA GLY A 9 5.23 -1.89 -0.51
C GLY A 9 6.71 -2.21 -0.66
N GLU A 10 7.36 -1.68 -1.69
CA GLU A 10 8.81 -1.86 -1.90
C GLU A 10 9.66 -1.29 -0.77
N LEU A 11 9.27 -0.14 -0.19
CA LEU A 11 9.94 0.41 0.99
C LEU A 11 9.76 -0.46 2.24
N LEU A 12 8.61 -1.11 2.38
CA LEU A 12 8.31 -1.96 3.53
C LEU A 12 8.99 -3.34 3.43
N THR A 13 9.13 -3.89 2.22
CA THR A 13 9.69 -5.23 1.99
C THR A 13 11.14 -5.23 1.54
N GLY A 14 11.65 -4.11 1.03
CA GLY A 14 12.99 -3.98 0.45
C GLY A 14 13.14 -4.61 -0.94
N ALA A 15 12.04 -5.01 -1.60
CA ALA A 15 12.04 -5.63 -2.92
C ALA A 15 10.82 -5.18 -3.74
N PRO A 16 10.87 -5.22 -5.08
CA PRO A 16 9.73 -4.87 -5.92
C PRO A 16 8.48 -5.63 -5.51
N LEU A 17 7.40 -4.89 -5.23
CA LEU A 17 6.14 -5.49 -4.75
C LEU A 17 5.52 -6.40 -5.81
N PHE A 18 5.64 -6.02 -7.09
CA PHE A 18 5.07 -6.75 -8.22
C PHE A 18 6.02 -6.71 -9.43
N GLY A 19 5.92 -7.73 -10.30
CA GLY A 19 6.42 -7.65 -11.68
C GLY A 19 7.93 -7.80 -11.86
N GLY A 20 8.59 -8.69 -11.11
CA GLY A 20 10.02 -8.97 -11.27
C GLY A 20 10.41 -9.40 -12.68
N ASP A 21 9.69 -10.36 -13.27
CA ASP A 21 9.93 -10.93 -14.60
C ASP A 21 8.65 -11.13 -15.43
N MET A 22 7.52 -10.60 -14.95
CA MET A 22 6.21 -10.74 -15.58
C MET A 22 5.93 -9.68 -16.63
N THR A 23 5.19 -10.05 -17.67
CA THR A 23 4.58 -9.09 -18.61
C THR A 23 3.44 -8.31 -17.94
N ALA A 24 3.01 -7.21 -18.57
CA ALA A 24 1.91 -6.41 -18.04
C ALA A 24 0.59 -7.19 -18.00
N GLU A 25 0.35 -8.05 -19.00
CA GLU A 25 -0.83 -8.89 -19.10
C GLU A 25 -0.85 -9.97 -18.02
N GLU A 26 0.28 -10.66 -17.81
CA GLU A 26 0.42 -11.66 -16.74
C GLU A 26 0.24 -11.04 -15.37
N LEU A 27 0.85 -9.87 -15.15
CA LEU A 27 0.70 -9.13 -13.91
C LEU A 27 -0.76 -8.72 -13.66
N HIS A 28 -1.46 -8.23 -14.68
CA HIS A 28 -2.85 -7.85 -14.54
C HIS A 28 -3.74 -9.07 -14.20
N ASP A 29 -3.53 -10.20 -14.88
CA ASP A 29 -4.29 -11.43 -14.64
C ASP A 29 -4.07 -11.96 -13.22
N ASP A 30 -2.82 -11.99 -12.75
CA ASP A 30 -2.47 -12.43 -11.40
C ASP A 30 -3.09 -11.53 -10.32
N LEU A 31 -2.90 -10.21 -10.45
CA LEU A 31 -3.45 -9.25 -9.48
C LEU A 31 -4.98 -9.27 -9.46
N SER A 32 -5.64 -9.48 -10.59
CA SER A 32 -7.11 -9.53 -10.64
C SER A 32 -7.69 -10.67 -9.80
N LYS A 33 -6.90 -11.73 -9.57
CA LYS A 33 -7.31 -12.93 -8.84
C LYS A 33 -6.82 -12.91 -7.39
N ASN A 34 -5.59 -12.46 -7.18
CA ASN A 34 -4.84 -12.75 -5.97
C ASN A 34 -4.50 -11.52 -5.13
N LEU A 35 -4.77 -10.29 -5.61
CA LEU A 35 -4.33 -9.07 -4.91
C LEU A 35 -4.81 -8.97 -3.46
N GLY A 36 -6.03 -9.41 -3.17
CA GLY A 36 -6.55 -9.41 -1.80
C GLY A 36 -5.72 -10.29 -0.88
N ASP A 37 -5.48 -11.53 -1.30
CA ASP A 37 -4.70 -12.51 -0.53
C ASP A 37 -3.24 -12.05 -0.37
N ILE A 38 -2.64 -11.47 -1.42
CA ILE A 38 -1.28 -10.89 -1.36
C ILE A 38 -1.21 -9.76 -0.34
N ILE A 39 -2.18 -8.85 -0.32
CA ILE A 39 -2.20 -7.74 0.64
C ILE A 39 -2.38 -8.24 2.06
N ASP A 40 -3.21 -9.26 2.28
CA ASP A 40 -3.43 -9.84 3.60
C ASP A 40 -2.19 -10.59 4.10
N GLU A 41 -1.54 -11.41 3.26
CA GLU A 41 -0.27 -12.07 3.57
C GLU A 41 0.81 -11.04 3.95
N LEU A 42 0.94 -9.96 3.18
CA LEU A 42 1.89 -8.88 3.47
C LEU A 42 1.63 -8.23 4.82
N LYS A 43 0.36 -8.01 5.19
CA LYS A 43 -0.01 -7.34 6.44
C LYS A 43 0.18 -8.23 7.67
N PHE A 44 -0.17 -9.51 7.56
CA PHE A 44 -0.23 -10.39 8.74
C PHE A 44 1.04 -11.23 8.93
N GLU A 45 1.73 -11.58 7.84
CA GLU A 45 2.90 -12.46 7.90
C GLU A 45 4.20 -11.71 7.70
N VAL A 46 4.28 -10.87 6.66
CA VAL A 46 5.53 -10.19 6.29
C VAL A 46 5.77 -8.93 7.12
N LEU A 47 4.70 -8.19 7.46
CA LEU A 47 4.77 -6.91 8.14
C LEU A 47 3.92 -6.88 9.43
N PRO A 48 4.18 -7.77 10.41
CA PRO A 48 3.37 -7.83 11.64
C PRO A 48 3.44 -6.54 12.48
N GLU A 49 4.50 -5.74 12.30
CA GLU A 49 4.71 -4.45 12.95
C GLU A 49 4.06 -3.27 12.20
N LEU A 50 3.46 -3.51 11.03
CA LEU A 50 2.79 -2.46 10.28
C LEU A 50 1.59 -1.97 11.08
N SER A 51 1.59 -0.68 11.42
CA SER A 51 0.48 -0.13 12.18
C SER A 51 -0.83 -0.25 11.38
N PRO A 52 -1.99 -0.46 12.05
CA PRO A 52 -3.28 -0.60 11.36
C PRO A 52 -3.59 0.57 10.43
N ALA A 53 -3.26 1.79 10.86
CA ALA A 53 -3.42 3.01 10.06
C ALA A 53 -2.58 3.00 8.78
N ALA A 54 -1.36 2.47 8.82
CA ALA A 54 -0.51 2.32 7.64
C ALA A 54 -1.10 1.27 6.68
N GLY A 55 -1.59 0.15 7.22
CA GLY A 55 -2.22 -0.92 6.45
C GLY A 55 -3.49 -0.48 5.73
N GLU A 56 -4.28 0.42 6.32
CA GLU A 56 -5.45 1.04 5.68
C GLU A 56 -5.08 1.88 4.46
N VAL A 57 -4.07 2.75 4.60
CA VAL A 57 -3.53 3.53 3.46
C VAL A 57 -3.00 2.59 2.40
N PHE A 58 -2.20 1.60 2.78
CA PHE A 58 -1.61 0.63 1.85
C PHE A 58 -2.67 -0.10 1.02
N SER A 59 -3.72 -0.63 1.65
CA SER A 59 -4.85 -1.25 0.94
C SER A 59 -5.61 -0.26 0.07
N GLY A 60 -5.84 0.96 0.54
CA GLY A 60 -6.54 1.99 -0.23
C GLY A 60 -5.78 2.40 -1.49
N LEU A 61 -4.45 2.51 -1.41
CA LEU A 61 -3.59 2.82 -2.56
C LEU A 61 -3.60 1.70 -3.60
N LEU A 62 -3.65 0.45 -3.14
CA LEU A 62 -3.67 -0.77 -3.97
C LEU A 62 -5.09 -1.28 -4.23
N ALA A 63 -6.14 -0.48 -4.08
CA ALA A 63 -7.46 -0.93 -4.51
C ALA A 63 -7.44 -1.19 -6.03
N PHE A 64 -7.81 -2.42 -6.41
CA PHE A 64 -7.83 -2.85 -7.81
C PHE A 64 -8.83 -2.00 -8.61
N ASP A 65 -10.05 -1.86 -8.08
CA ASP A 65 -11.10 -1.00 -8.61
C ASP A 65 -10.69 0.49 -8.47
N PRO A 66 -10.53 1.23 -9.58
CA PRO A 66 -10.07 2.62 -9.54
C PRO A 66 -11.03 3.56 -8.79
N GLU A 67 -12.34 3.28 -8.77
CA GLU A 67 -13.33 4.13 -8.08
C GLU A 67 -13.27 3.96 -6.55
N LYS A 68 -12.73 2.82 -6.10
CA LYS A 68 -12.49 2.54 -4.67
C LYS A 68 -11.08 2.91 -4.24
N ARG A 69 -10.23 3.33 -5.18
CA ARG A 69 -8.82 3.63 -4.92
C ARG A 69 -8.69 4.97 -4.23
N MET A 70 -7.99 4.96 -3.10
CA MET A 70 -7.73 6.15 -2.29
C MET A 70 -7.06 7.23 -3.13
N THR A 71 -7.62 8.44 -3.07
CA THR A 71 -7.06 9.64 -3.69
C THR A 71 -5.93 10.23 -2.86
N ALA A 72 -5.13 11.11 -3.46
CA ALA A 72 -4.04 11.79 -2.75
C ALA A 72 -4.57 12.63 -1.57
N ALA A 73 -5.70 13.30 -1.76
CA ALA A 73 -6.32 14.12 -0.71
C ALA A 73 -6.82 13.26 0.46
N GLU A 74 -7.48 12.14 0.18
CA GLU A 74 -7.92 11.21 1.24
C GLU A 74 -6.73 10.62 2.00
N ALA A 75 -5.66 10.24 1.29
CA ALA A 75 -4.44 9.73 1.91
C ALA A 75 -3.83 10.77 2.86
N LEU A 76 -3.65 12.01 2.42
CA LEU A 76 -3.06 13.08 3.26
C LEU A 76 -3.93 13.44 4.47
N ASN A 77 -5.24 13.24 4.38
CA ASN A 77 -6.16 13.45 5.51
C ASN A 77 -6.30 12.20 6.41
N HIS A 78 -5.73 11.05 6.00
CA HIS A 78 -5.84 9.81 6.74
C HIS A 78 -5.08 9.87 8.07
N ARG A 79 -5.61 9.19 9.10
CA ARG A 79 -5.07 9.15 10.46
C ARG A 79 -3.58 8.76 10.53
N TRP A 80 -3.10 8.00 9.55
CA TRP A 80 -1.68 7.63 9.45
C TRP A 80 -0.74 8.83 9.30
N PHE A 81 -1.21 9.93 8.71
CA PHE A 81 -0.47 11.18 8.52
C PHE A 81 -0.94 12.32 9.44
N THR A 82 -2.14 12.22 10.02
CA THR A 82 -2.77 13.33 10.76
C THR A 82 -2.78 13.18 12.28
N GLU A 83 -2.59 11.98 12.84
CA GLU A 83 -2.45 11.80 14.29
C GLU A 83 -1.14 12.44 14.80
N GLU A 84 -1.22 13.22 15.89
CA GLU A 84 -0.16 14.13 16.40
C GLU A 84 1.15 13.46 16.79
N ALA A 85 1.18 12.13 16.99
CA ALA A 85 2.38 11.40 17.38
C ALA A 85 3.53 11.46 16.33
N LYS A 86 3.28 11.97 15.11
CA LYS A 86 4.30 12.15 14.06
C LYS A 86 4.60 13.60 13.69
N LYS A 87 3.87 14.59 14.22
CA LYS A 87 4.10 16.01 13.87
C LYS A 87 5.35 16.60 14.52
N SER A 88 5.91 15.96 15.55
CA SER A 88 7.05 16.49 16.30
C SER A 88 8.42 16.18 15.69
N GLU A 89 8.52 15.41 14.59
CA GLU A 89 9.84 14.97 14.05
C GLU A 89 10.23 15.66 12.73
N PHE A 90 9.34 16.48 12.16
CA PHE A 90 9.59 17.23 10.90
C PHE A 90 9.37 18.74 11.05
N ALA A 91 9.21 19.24 12.28
CA ALA A 91 8.92 20.64 12.58
C ALA A 91 10.13 21.45 13.09
N ASP A 92 11.35 20.86 13.06
CA ASP A 92 12.62 21.55 13.37
C ASP A 92 13.52 21.66 12.13
#